data_AF-A0AAX7SDN8-F1
#
_entry.id   AF-A0AAX7SDN8-F1
#
_cell.length_a   1.000
_cell.length_b   1.000
_cell.length_c   1.000
_cell.angle_alpha   90.00
_cell.angle_beta   90.00
_cell.angle_gamma   90.00
#
_symmetry.space_group_name_H-M   'P 1'
#
loop_
_entity.id
_entity.type
_entity.pdbx_description
1 polymer ?
#
loop_
_entity_poly.entity_id
_entity_poly.type
_entity_poly.pdbx_seq_one_letter_code
_entity_poly.pdbx_strand_id
1 'polypeptide(L)'
;FNAAAKDAAVASLTAQGCTVEVSDLYAMKFKAAATTEDITGGVKDAENFCYAKEIKLASEEGRLADDIKKEQEKLKEADLVIFQFPMYWSSVPAIMKGWMDRVLGFAYAQEKRYSEGIFKDKKAMLSFTTDCPESVYSDTGINGDINVTLWPLQNGILNYCGFQVFAPQIFWDPATGSPESRSSMLEGWRTRLQNLCGEATVYFAPLDYFDKEKGFLLKPEVKEKYASKECGLTVGIHMGKPLPANSQTKARV
;
A
#
# COMPACT_ATOMS: atom_id res chain seq x y z
N PHE A 1 -7.32 -18.27 -7.29
CA PHE A 1 -6.52 -18.20 -6.04
C PHE A 1 -6.76 -16.91 -5.26
N ASN A 2 -6.62 -15.70 -5.85
CA ASN A 2 -6.89 -14.42 -5.15
C ASN A 2 -8.22 -14.36 -4.38
N ALA A 3 -9.33 -14.80 -4.99
CA ALA A 3 -10.62 -14.88 -4.30
C ALA A 3 -10.57 -15.77 -3.05
N ALA A 4 -9.92 -16.94 -3.14
CA ALA A 4 -9.75 -17.87 -2.01
C ALA A 4 -8.85 -17.29 -0.90
N ALA A 5 -7.81 -16.53 -1.26
CA ALA A 5 -6.97 -15.83 -0.28
C ALA A 5 -7.76 -14.72 0.44
N LYS A 6 -8.62 -14.00 -0.28
CA LYS A 6 -9.57 -13.04 0.31
C LYS A 6 -10.59 -13.74 1.20
N ASP A 7 -11.18 -14.86 0.78
CA ASP A 7 -12.14 -15.62 1.58
C ASP A 7 -11.50 -16.16 2.86
N ALA A 8 -10.27 -16.66 2.77
CA ALA A 8 -9.49 -17.08 3.93
C ALA A 8 -9.25 -15.92 4.90
N ALA A 9 -8.94 -14.72 4.39
CA ALA A 9 -8.77 -13.54 5.22
C ALA A 9 -10.05 -13.13 5.95
N VAL A 10 -11.17 -13.07 5.22
CA VAL A 10 -12.49 -12.76 5.80
C VAL A 10 -12.85 -13.77 6.89
N ALA A 11 -12.74 -15.06 6.61
CA ALA A 11 -13.06 -16.11 7.57
C ALA A 11 -12.17 -16.05 8.82
N SER A 12 -10.85 -15.93 8.64
CA SER A 12 -9.89 -15.89 9.75
C SER A 12 -10.04 -14.66 10.63
N LEU A 13 -10.26 -13.47 10.07
CA LEU A 13 -10.44 -12.24 10.85
C LEU A 13 -11.81 -12.21 11.54
N THR A 14 -12.86 -12.65 10.86
CA THR A 14 -14.21 -12.75 11.47
C THR A 14 -14.22 -13.72 12.64
N ALA A 15 -13.54 -14.87 12.51
CA ALA A 15 -13.42 -15.85 13.60
C ALA A 15 -12.66 -15.31 14.83
N GLN A 16 -11.85 -14.27 14.66
CA GLN A 16 -11.16 -13.55 15.73
C GLN A 16 -12.00 -12.41 16.33
N GLY A 17 -13.24 -12.23 15.89
CA GLY A 17 -14.14 -11.18 16.37
C GLY A 17 -13.96 -9.83 15.67
N CYS A 18 -13.19 -9.75 14.59
CA CYS A 18 -13.11 -8.53 13.79
C CYS A 18 -14.38 -8.33 12.96
N THR A 19 -14.85 -7.09 12.84
CA THR A 19 -15.78 -6.71 11.76
C THR A 19 -15.00 -6.63 10.46
N VAL A 20 -15.45 -7.35 9.43
CA VAL A 20 -14.77 -7.39 8.13
C VAL A 20 -15.68 -6.84 7.04
N GLU A 21 -15.22 -5.80 6.36
CA GLU A 21 -15.85 -5.27 5.14
C GLU A 21 -14.99 -5.59 3.92
N VAL A 22 -15.64 -5.76 2.76
CA VAL A 22 -14.99 -6.12 1.49
C VAL A 22 -15.35 -5.14 0.40
N SER A 23 -14.33 -4.60 -0.25
CA SER A 23 -14.45 -3.86 -1.53
C SER A 23 -13.94 -4.72 -2.67
N ASP A 24 -14.80 -5.60 -3.20
CA ASP A 24 -14.51 -6.33 -4.43
C ASP A 24 -14.72 -5.40 -5.62
N LEU A 25 -13.64 -4.76 -6.06
CA LEU A 25 -13.67 -3.72 -7.09
C LEU A 25 -14.31 -4.19 -8.41
N TYR A 26 -14.13 -5.47 -8.76
CA TYR A 26 -14.72 -6.02 -9.97
C TYR A 26 -16.23 -6.28 -9.80
N ALA A 27 -16.64 -6.88 -8.67
CA ALA A 27 -18.06 -7.07 -8.37
C ALA A 27 -18.82 -5.74 -8.25
N MET A 28 -18.17 -4.71 -7.72
CA MET A 28 -18.68 -3.35 -7.61
C MET A 28 -18.73 -2.61 -8.96
N LYS A 29 -18.08 -3.14 -10.01
CA LYS A 29 -17.83 -2.43 -11.27
C LYS A 29 -17.21 -1.05 -11.02
N PHE A 30 -16.23 -1.00 -10.12
CA PHE A 30 -15.64 0.24 -9.65
C PHE A 30 -15.06 1.04 -10.83
N LYS A 31 -15.45 2.30 -10.95
CA LYS A 31 -14.91 3.22 -11.95
C LYS A 31 -13.47 3.57 -11.60
N ALA A 32 -12.52 3.12 -12.42
CA ALA A 32 -11.09 3.33 -12.14
C ALA A 32 -10.58 4.73 -12.54
N ALA A 33 -11.16 5.33 -13.58
CA ALA A 33 -10.66 6.60 -14.12
C ALA A 33 -11.00 7.78 -13.20
N ALA A 34 -9.98 8.52 -12.78
CA ALA A 34 -10.15 9.80 -12.11
C ALA A 34 -10.57 10.88 -13.11
N THR A 35 -11.80 11.40 -12.99
CA THR A 35 -12.36 12.40 -13.92
C THR A 35 -13.19 13.45 -13.20
N THR A 36 -13.65 14.49 -13.92
CA THR A 36 -14.50 15.55 -13.36
C THR A 36 -15.83 15.04 -12.80
N GLU A 37 -16.31 13.87 -13.24
CA GLU A 37 -17.51 13.20 -12.71
C GLU A 37 -17.36 12.74 -11.24
N ASP A 38 -16.14 12.73 -10.71
CA ASP A 38 -15.89 12.45 -9.29
C ASP A 38 -16.37 13.60 -8.38
N ILE A 39 -16.80 14.71 -8.98
CA ILE A 39 -17.23 15.93 -8.32
C ILE A 39 -18.68 16.25 -8.73
N THR A 40 -19.56 16.25 -7.75
CA THR A 40 -20.95 16.65 -7.89
C THR A 40 -21.08 18.18 -7.90
N GLY A 41 -22.04 18.69 -8.67
CA GLY A 41 -22.28 20.13 -8.80
C GLY A 41 -21.28 20.89 -9.69
N GLY A 42 -20.38 20.18 -10.37
CA GLY A 42 -19.39 20.76 -11.28
C GLY A 42 -18.07 21.14 -10.61
N VAL A 43 -17.06 21.40 -11.45
CA VAL A 43 -15.73 21.86 -11.04
C VAL A 43 -15.73 23.39 -10.94
N LYS A 44 -14.88 23.96 -10.07
CA LYS A 44 -14.83 25.40 -9.84
C LYS A 44 -14.04 26.15 -10.92
N ASP A 45 -12.97 25.56 -11.44
CA ASP A 45 -12.11 26.09 -12.48
C ASP A 45 -12.02 25.09 -13.65
N ALA A 46 -13.05 25.10 -14.49
CA ALA A 46 -13.12 24.20 -15.65
C ALA A 46 -12.08 24.54 -16.72
N GLU A 47 -11.70 25.81 -16.85
CA GLU A 47 -10.73 26.27 -17.86
C GLU A 47 -9.31 25.83 -17.50
N ASN A 48 -8.97 25.72 -16.21
CA ASN A 48 -7.66 25.28 -15.73
C ASN A 48 -7.77 24.08 -14.78
N PHE A 49 -8.55 23.07 -15.19
CA PHE A 49 -8.86 21.92 -14.35
C PHE A 49 -7.61 21.24 -13.77
N CYS A 50 -7.56 21.18 -12.43
CA CYS A 50 -6.54 20.46 -11.69
C CYS A 50 -7.21 19.50 -10.71
N TYR A 51 -7.21 18.21 -11.05
CA TYR A 51 -7.92 17.17 -10.29
C TYR A 51 -7.61 17.22 -8.78
N ALA A 52 -6.33 17.36 -8.41
CA ALA A 52 -5.92 17.40 -7.00
C ALA A 52 -6.51 18.59 -6.22
N LYS A 53 -6.61 19.77 -6.84
CA LYS A 53 -7.20 20.96 -6.22
C LYS A 53 -8.72 20.85 -6.12
N GLU A 54 -9.35 20.35 -7.19
CA GLU A 54 -10.80 20.24 -7.30
C GLU A 54 -11.37 19.16 -6.37
N ILE A 55 -10.70 18.01 -6.25
CA ILE A 55 -11.08 16.95 -5.30
C ILE A 55 -10.90 17.38 -3.86
N LYS A 56 -9.85 18.16 -3.55
CA LYS A 56 -9.69 18.77 -2.22
C LYS A 56 -10.92 19.59 -1.84
N LEU A 57 -11.27 20.54 -2.70
CA LEU A 57 -12.40 21.43 -2.49
C LEU A 57 -13.71 20.65 -2.42
N ALA A 58 -13.93 19.72 -3.35
CA ALA A 58 -15.13 18.88 -3.34
C ALA A 58 -15.23 18.02 -2.09
N SER A 59 -14.10 17.57 -1.52
CA SER A 59 -14.08 16.87 -0.24
C SER A 59 -14.49 17.77 0.92
N GLU A 60 -13.97 19.00 0.98
CA GLU A 60 -14.27 19.99 2.03
C GLU A 60 -15.73 20.43 1.99
N GLU A 61 -16.32 20.51 0.79
CA GLU A 61 -17.71 20.93 0.57
C GLU A 61 -18.71 19.76 0.52
N GLY A 62 -18.27 18.51 0.74
CA GLY A 62 -19.14 17.33 0.73
C GLY A 62 -19.69 16.95 -0.65
N ARG A 63 -19.01 17.37 -1.73
CA ARG A 63 -19.41 17.21 -3.13
C ARG A 63 -18.73 16.04 -3.87
N LEU A 64 -17.99 15.17 -3.20
CA LEU A 64 -17.44 13.97 -3.85
C LEU A 64 -18.55 13.03 -4.34
N ALA A 65 -18.28 12.26 -5.39
CA ALA A 65 -19.13 11.19 -5.87
C ALA A 65 -19.39 10.13 -4.77
N ASP A 66 -20.58 9.54 -4.77
CA ASP A 66 -21.03 8.66 -3.69
C ASP A 66 -20.22 7.36 -3.57
N ASP A 67 -19.70 6.85 -4.69
CA ASP A 67 -18.83 5.67 -4.68
C ASP A 67 -17.50 5.96 -3.97
N ILE A 68 -16.92 7.15 -4.17
CA ILE A 68 -15.72 7.59 -3.45
C ILE A 68 -16.02 7.77 -1.96
N LYS A 69 -17.13 8.44 -1.61
CA LYS A 69 -17.51 8.68 -0.22
C LYS A 69 -17.65 7.38 0.58
N LYS A 70 -18.34 6.38 0.03
CA LYS A 70 -18.53 5.07 0.66
C LYS A 70 -17.21 4.36 0.93
N GLU A 71 -16.28 4.41 -0.03
CA GLU A 71 -14.96 3.78 0.16
C GLU A 71 -14.09 4.55 1.18
N GLN A 72 -14.21 5.87 1.23
CA GLN A 72 -13.55 6.68 2.26
C GLN A 72 -14.13 6.43 3.66
N GLU A 73 -15.44 6.19 3.77
CA GLU A 73 -16.09 5.79 5.04
C GLU A 73 -15.52 4.46 5.55
N LYS A 74 -15.42 3.45 4.69
CA LYS A 74 -14.75 2.18 5.05
C LYS A 74 -13.33 2.39 5.56
N LEU A 75 -12.56 3.26 4.92
CA LEU A 75 -11.20 3.59 5.36
C LEU A 75 -11.17 4.32 6.71
N LYS A 76 -12.18 5.15 7.02
CA LYS A 76 -12.28 5.81 8.34
C LYS A 76 -12.53 4.79 9.44
N GLU A 77 -13.39 3.80 9.20
CA GLU A 77 -13.72 2.77 10.18
C GLU A 77 -12.65 1.68 10.31
N ALA A 78 -11.91 1.35 9.24
CA ALA A 78 -10.97 0.26 9.24
C ALA A 78 -9.69 0.55 10.07
N ASP A 79 -9.33 -0.34 10.98
CA ASP A 79 -8.01 -0.33 11.65
C ASP A 79 -6.91 -0.97 10.79
N LEU A 80 -7.29 -1.89 9.91
CA LEU A 80 -6.43 -2.64 9.02
C LEU A 80 -7.02 -2.69 7.61
N VAL A 81 -6.19 -2.38 6.60
CA VAL A 81 -6.54 -2.50 5.18
C VAL A 81 -5.65 -3.55 4.51
N ILE A 82 -6.25 -4.62 3.97
CA ILE A 82 -5.55 -5.65 3.20
C ILE A 82 -5.87 -5.48 1.71
N PHE A 83 -4.84 -5.22 0.91
CA PHE A 83 -4.95 -5.13 -0.54
C PHE A 83 -4.68 -6.51 -1.16
N GLN A 84 -5.72 -7.25 -1.55
CA GLN A 84 -5.59 -8.54 -2.23
C GLN A 84 -5.59 -8.36 -3.76
N PHE A 85 -4.53 -8.76 -4.47
CA PHE A 85 -4.48 -8.65 -5.93
C PHE A 85 -3.53 -9.64 -6.62
N PRO A 86 -3.75 -9.98 -7.91
CA PRO A 86 -2.68 -10.50 -8.75
C PRO A 86 -1.73 -9.37 -9.15
N MET A 87 -0.42 -9.57 -8.99
CA MET A 87 0.57 -8.62 -9.49
C MET A 87 0.52 -8.60 -11.02
N TYR A 88 0.23 -7.43 -11.60
CA TYR A 88 0.25 -7.19 -13.04
C TYR A 88 1.26 -6.11 -13.36
N TRP A 89 2.17 -6.39 -14.30
CA TRP A 89 3.21 -5.45 -14.73
C TRP A 89 3.98 -4.85 -13.55
N SER A 90 4.43 -5.71 -12.63
CA SER A 90 5.17 -5.33 -11.43
C SER A 90 4.43 -4.35 -10.52
N SER A 91 3.10 -4.33 -10.57
CA SER A 91 2.26 -3.43 -9.78
C SER A 91 0.88 -4.02 -9.50
N VAL A 92 -0.01 -3.21 -8.92
CA VAL A 92 -1.43 -3.53 -8.74
C VAL A 92 -2.20 -3.49 -10.07
N PRO A 93 -3.30 -4.23 -10.23
CA PRO A 93 -4.18 -4.11 -11.39
C PRO A 93 -4.70 -2.68 -11.57
N ALA A 94 -4.95 -2.27 -12.83
CA ALA A 94 -5.39 -0.92 -13.15
C ALA A 94 -6.63 -0.46 -12.36
N ILE A 95 -7.59 -1.36 -12.10
CA ILE A 95 -8.78 -1.04 -11.30
C ILE A 95 -8.44 -0.69 -9.85
N MET A 96 -7.46 -1.38 -9.25
CA MET A 96 -6.97 -1.10 -7.91
C MET A 96 -6.14 0.18 -7.88
N LYS A 97 -5.32 0.43 -8.91
CA LYS A 97 -4.61 1.71 -9.05
C LYS A 97 -5.59 2.88 -9.16
N GLY A 98 -6.66 2.73 -9.94
CA GLY A 98 -7.72 3.72 -10.05
C GLY A 98 -8.49 3.93 -8.75
N TRP A 99 -8.74 2.87 -7.98
CA TRP A 99 -9.27 2.99 -6.62
C TRP A 99 -8.33 3.79 -5.72
N MET A 100 -7.01 3.52 -5.76
CA MET A 100 -6.03 4.31 -5.00
C MET A 100 -6.06 5.79 -5.43
N ASP A 101 -6.13 6.06 -6.73
CA ASP A 101 -6.13 7.44 -7.26
C ASP A 101 -7.38 8.23 -6.86
N ARG A 102 -8.57 7.63 -6.98
CA ARG A 102 -9.84 8.28 -6.67
C ARG A 102 -10.11 8.36 -5.17
N VAL A 103 -9.85 7.27 -4.43
CA VAL A 103 -10.22 7.16 -3.01
C VAL A 103 -9.16 7.72 -2.08
N LEU A 104 -7.86 7.52 -2.37
CA LEU A 104 -6.76 8.07 -1.55
C LEU A 104 -6.32 9.48 -2.00
N GLY A 105 -6.83 9.98 -3.14
CA GLY A 105 -6.46 11.30 -3.68
C GLY A 105 -6.64 12.47 -2.70
N PHE A 106 -7.60 12.37 -1.77
CA PHE A 106 -7.79 13.38 -0.72
C PHE A 106 -6.67 13.38 0.34
N ALA A 107 -5.98 12.25 0.56
CA ALA A 107 -4.85 12.18 1.48
C ALA A 107 -3.72 13.12 1.03
N TYR A 108 -3.47 13.18 -0.28
CA TYR A 108 -2.49 14.08 -0.90
C TYR A 108 -2.87 15.56 -0.70
N ALA A 109 -4.16 15.87 -0.69
CA ALA A 109 -4.69 17.23 -0.60
C ALA A 109 -4.58 17.88 0.81
N GLN A 110 -4.38 17.08 1.85
CA GLN A 110 -4.34 17.53 3.25
C GLN A 110 -2.95 18.03 3.70
N GLU A 111 -1.96 18.04 2.80
CA GLU A 111 -0.55 18.42 3.04
C GLU A 111 0.23 17.60 4.08
N LYS A 112 -0.47 16.71 4.80
CA LYS A 112 0.04 15.69 5.70
C LYS A 112 0.55 14.50 4.91
N ARG A 113 1.75 14.02 5.25
CA ARG A 113 2.44 12.93 4.54
C ARG A 113 3.21 12.05 5.50
N TYR A 114 3.49 10.81 5.09
CA TYR A 114 4.29 9.86 5.85
C TYR A 114 3.76 9.73 7.29
N SER A 115 4.62 9.74 8.31
CA SER A 115 4.21 9.62 9.72
C SER A 115 3.22 10.69 10.22
N GLU A 116 2.98 11.77 9.46
CA GLU A 116 1.97 12.79 9.76
C GLU A 116 0.66 12.58 8.98
N GLY A 117 0.61 11.60 8.08
CA GLY A 117 -0.51 11.29 7.19
C GLY A 117 -1.81 10.95 7.91
N ILE A 118 -2.92 11.05 7.18
CA ILE A 118 -4.28 10.86 7.72
C ILE A 118 -4.55 9.46 8.28
N PHE A 119 -3.76 8.46 7.85
CA PHE A 119 -3.90 7.07 8.28
C PHE A 119 -2.77 6.60 9.21
N LYS A 120 -2.07 7.53 9.89
CA LYS A 120 -0.94 7.25 10.80
C LYS A 120 -1.21 6.21 11.89
N ASP A 121 -2.47 6.11 12.32
CA ASP A 121 -2.90 5.19 13.39
C ASP A 121 -3.46 3.87 12.83
N LYS A 122 -3.45 3.69 11.50
CA LYS A 122 -4.01 2.52 10.80
C LYS A 122 -2.89 1.67 10.20
N LYS A 123 -3.18 0.39 10.02
CA LYS A 123 -2.26 -0.58 9.42
C LYS A 123 -2.68 -0.95 8.01
N ALA A 124 -1.72 -1.27 7.15
CA ALA A 124 -2.00 -1.78 5.81
C ALA A 124 -1.08 -2.94 5.42
N MET A 125 -1.54 -3.79 4.52
CA MET A 125 -0.75 -4.90 3.99
C MET A 125 -1.06 -5.14 2.51
N LEU A 126 -0.02 -5.39 1.73
CA LEU A 126 -0.16 -5.93 0.38
C LEU A 126 -0.20 -7.46 0.47
N SER A 127 -1.26 -8.07 -0.05
CA SER A 127 -1.40 -9.53 -0.18
C SER A 127 -1.56 -9.86 -1.66
N PHE A 128 -0.59 -10.51 -2.29
CA PHE A 128 -0.65 -10.66 -3.74
C PHE A 128 -0.07 -11.97 -4.25
N THR A 129 -0.52 -12.35 -5.44
CA THR A 129 -0.01 -13.51 -6.17
C THR A 129 0.91 -13.05 -7.29
N THR A 130 2.00 -13.78 -7.53
CA THR A 130 2.83 -13.62 -8.73
C THR A 130 2.51 -14.70 -9.77
N ASP A 131 3.00 -14.53 -10.98
CA ASP A 131 3.01 -15.54 -12.04
C ASP A 131 4.34 -16.31 -12.12
N CYS A 132 5.35 -15.89 -11.35
CA CYS A 132 6.69 -16.46 -11.34
C CYS A 132 7.13 -16.86 -9.92
N PRO A 133 8.02 -17.86 -9.79
CA PRO A 133 8.54 -18.29 -8.49
C PRO A 133 9.39 -17.20 -7.83
N GLU A 134 9.59 -17.29 -6.50
CA GLU A 134 10.38 -16.33 -5.71
C GLU A 134 11.78 -16.08 -6.29
N SER A 135 12.43 -17.11 -6.83
CA SER A 135 13.81 -17.03 -7.33
C SER A 135 14.01 -15.97 -8.42
N VAL A 136 13.02 -15.73 -9.29
CA VAL A 136 13.17 -14.71 -10.34
C VAL A 136 13.12 -13.28 -9.81
N TYR A 137 12.65 -13.10 -8.57
CA TYR A 137 12.57 -11.82 -7.87
C TYR A 137 13.67 -11.65 -6.79
N SER A 138 14.70 -12.50 -6.84
CA SER A 138 15.91 -12.35 -6.03
C SER A 138 16.82 -11.25 -6.56
N ASP A 139 17.90 -10.95 -5.83
CA ASP A 139 18.96 -10.00 -6.24
C ASP A 139 19.72 -10.42 -7.51
N THR A 140 19.60 -11.69 -7.92
CA THR A 140 20.19 -12.26 -9.13
C THR A 140 19.14 -12.75 -10.14
N GLY A 141 17.85 -12.60 -9.81
CA GLY A 141 16.73 -12.98 -10.67
C GLY A 141 16.46 -11.98 -11.78
N ILE A 142 15.92 -12.44 -12.90
CA ILE A 142 15.69 -11.60 -14.09
C ILE A 142 14.64 -10.50 -13.89
N ASN A 143 13.69 -10.68 -12.96
CA ASN A 143 12.71 -9.66 -12.61
C ASN A 143 13.26 -8.66 -11.57
N GLY A 144 14.44 -8.93 -11.02
CA GLY A 144 15.11 -8.09 -10.03
C GLY A 144 14.54 -8.21 -8.62
N ASP A 145 15.25 -7.61 -7.67
CA ASP A 145 14.90 -7.63 -6.24
C ASP A 145 13.48 -7.10 -5.98
N ILE A 146 12.60 -7.95 -5.46
CA ILE A 146 11.22 -7.62 -5.08
C ILE A 146 11.11 -6.38 -4.18
N ASN A 147 12.14 -6.10 -3.36
CA ASN A 147 12.15 -4.94 -2.48
C ASN A 147 12.09 -3.63 -3.27
N VAL A 148 12.70 -3.58 -4.45
CA VAL A 148 12.63 -2.44 -5.37
C VAL A 148 11.23 -2.29 -5.96
N THR A 149 10.64 -3.40 -6.39
CA THR A 149 9.29 -3.43 -6.96
C THR A 149 8.21 -2.97 -5.98
N LEU A 150 8.35 -3.31 -4.70
CA LEU A 150 7.37 -2.98 -3.67
C LEU A 150 7.47 -1.54 -3.16
N TRP A 151 8.64 -0.91 -3.26
CA TRP A 151 8.88 0.42 -2.70
C TRP A 151 7.87 1.49 -3.15
N PRO A 152 7.52 1.62 -4.45
CA PRO A 152 6.54 2.62 -4.89
C PRO A 152 5.16 2.44 -4.26
N LEU A 153 4.70 1.21 -4.05
CA LEU A 153 3.40 0.93 -3.45
C LEU A 153 3.44 1.11 -1.92
N GLN A 154 4.42 0.48 -1.26
CA GLN A 154 4.53 0.50 0.19
C GLN A 154 4.92 1.89 0.71
N ASN A 155 5.99 2.50 0.18
CA ASN A 155 6.41 3.83 0.61
C ASN A 155 5.62 4.95 -0.08
N GLY A 156 5.50 4.88 -1.41
CA GLY A 156 4.95 5.97 -2.22
C GLY A 156 3.44 6.16 -2.12
N ILE A 157 2.69 5.11 -1.75
CA ILE A 157 1.24 5.18 -1.59
C ILE A 157 0.85 4.96 -0.12
N LEU A 158 1.14 3.79 0.45
CA LEU A 158 0.63 3.42 1.77
C LEU A 158 1.26 4.26 2.89
N ASN A 159 2.58 4.21 3.03
CA ASN A 159 3.31 5.01 4.02
C ASN A 159 3.08 6.51 3.77
N TYR A 160 3.06 6.97 2.52
CA TYR A 160 2.75 8.37 2.20
C TYR A 160 1.42 8.83 2.82
N CYS A 161 0.37 8.01 2.73
CA CYS A 161 -0.92 8.30 3.36
C CYS A 161 -0.92 8.15 4.89
N GLY A 162 0.14 7.58 5.46
CA GLY A 162 0.40 7.41 6.88
C GLY A 162 0.34 5.98 7.38
N PHE A 163 -0.07 5.01 6.57
CA PHE A 163 -0.23 3.64 7.07
C PHE A 163 1.07 3.08 7.67
N GLN A 164 0.92 2.38 8.79
CA GLN A 164 1.94 1.47 9.28
C GLN A 164 1.85 0.18 8.44
N VAL A 165 2.87 -0.10 7.63
CA VAL A 165 2.78 -1.15 6.60
C VAL A 165 3.36 -2.46 7.12
N PHE A 166 2.55 -3.52 7.17
CA PHE A 166 3.05 -4.88 7.45
C PHE A 166 3.91 -5.39 6.30
N ALA A 167 4.76 -6.39 6.60
CA ALA A 167 5.39 -7.18 5.56
C ALA A 167 4.32 -7.74 4.60
N PRO A 168 4.58 -7.80 3.29
CA PRO A 168 3.60 -8.28 2.33
C PRO A 168 3.32 -9.77 2.55
N GLN A 169 2.13 -10.23 2.16
CA GLN A 169 1.86 -11.64 1.94
C GLN A 169 2.06 -11.93 0.46
N ILE A 170 3.10 -12.68 0.12
CA ILE A 170 3.40 -13.02 -1.27
C ILE A 170 3.10 -14.50 -1.51
N PHE A 171 2.22 -14.77 -2.46
CA PHE A 171 1.93 -16.10 -2.96
C PHE A 171 2.67 -16.30 -4.27
N TRP A 172 3.81 -16.98 -4.21
CA TRP A 172 4.68 -17.20 -5.36
C TRP A 172 4.10 -18.27 -6.29
N ASP A 173 3.75 -17.87 -7.51
CA ASP A 173 3.26 -18.73 -8.60
C ASP A 173 2.24 -19.83 -8.18
N PRO A 174 1.07 -19.44 -7.62
CA PRO A 174 0.04 -20.41 -7.26
C PRO A 174 -0.62 -21.07 -8.49
N ALA A 175 -0.41 -20.52 -9.69
CA ALA A 175 -1.00 -21.01 -10.93
C ALA A 175 -0.35 -22.32 -11.38
N THR A 176 0.97 -22.45 -11.27
CA THR A 176 1.69 -23.70 -11.61
C THR A 176 1.81 -24.68 -10.44
N GLY A 177 1.53 -24.22 -9.20
CA GLY A 177 1.59 -25.05 -8.00
C GLY A 177 0.61 -26.25 -8.00
N SER A 178 0.91 -27.27 -7.20
CA SER A 178 -0.02 -28.40 -6.97
C SER A 178 -1.22 -27.98 -6.09
N PRO A 179 -2.32 -28.76 -6.05
CA PRO A 179 -3.41 -28.53 -5.10
C PRO A 179 -2.95 -28.47 -3.64
N GLU A 180 -1.99 -29.31 -3.26
CA GLU A 180 -1.42 -29.36 -1.91
C GLU A 180 -0.60 -28.10 -1.63
N SER A 181 0.20 -27.64 -2.59
CA SER A 181 0.96 -26.40 -2.49
C SER A 181 0.03 -25.19 -2.29
N ARG A 182 -1.02 -25.06 -3.12
CA ARG A 182 -2.04 -24.01 -2.95
C ARG A 182 -2.74 -24.07 -1.60
N SER A 183 -3.05 -25.28 -1.12
CA SER A 183 -3.69 -25.47 0.19
C SER A 183 -2.77 -25.05 1.32
N SER A 184 -1.49 -25.42 1.25
CA SER A 184 -0.45 -25.02 2.20
C SER A 184 -0.26 -23.49 2.23
N MET A 185 -0.23 -22.84 1.07
CA MET A 185 -0.19 -21.37 0.98
C MET A 185 -1.36 -20.70 1.71
N LEU A 186 -2.58 -21.19 1.50
CA LEU A 186 -3.76 -20.66 2.18
C LEU A 186 -3.73 -20.93 3.69
N GLU A 187 -3.18 -22.07 4.11
CA GLU A 187 -3.08 -22.39 5.54
C GLU A 187 -2.02 -21.56 6.27
N GLY A 188 -0.87 -21.33 5.63
CA GLY A 188 0.12 -20.38 6.11
C GLY A 188 -0.46 -18.97 6.24
N TRP A 189 -1.31 -18.57 5.29
CA TRP A 189 -2.01 -17.29 5.35
C TRP A 189 -2.98 -17.19 6.53
N ARG A 190 -3.80 -18.23 6.78
CA ARG A 190 -4.67 -18.29 7.96
C ARG A 190 -3.88 -18.21 9.27
N THR A 191 -2.79 -18.97 9.36
CA THR A 191 -1.90 -19.00 10.52
C THR A 191 -1.29 -17.63 10.80
N ARG A 192 -0.85 -16.94 9.77
CA ARG A 192 -0.31 -15.57 9.89
C ARG A 192 -1.37 -14.60 10.40
N LEU A 193 -2.57 -14.64 9.82
CA LEU A 193 -3.68 -13.76 10.21
C LEU A 193 -4.11 -13.93 11.67
N GLN A 194 -3.93 -15.09 12.28
CA GLN A 194 -4.19 -15.32 13.71
C GLN A 194 -3.20 -14.58 14.63
N ASN A 195 -2.02 -14.24 14.13
CA ASN A 195 -0.94 -13.63 14.91
C ASN A 195 -0.61 -12.20 14.45
N LEU A 196 -1.34 -11.68 13.45
CA LEU A 196 -1.01 -10.43 12.76
C LEU A 196 -0.94 -9.22 13.70
N CYS A 197 -1.77 -9.17 14.74
CA CYS A 197 -1.76 -8.06 15.71
C CYS A 197 -0.41 -7.88 16.42
N GLY A 198 0.36 -8.96 16.58
CA GLY A 198 1.68 -8.95 17.21
C GLY A 198 2.85 -8.71 16.25
N GLU A 199 2.60 -8.64 14.93
CA GLU A 199 3.66 -8.39 13.96
C GLU A 199 4.15 -6.94 14.04
N ALA A 200 5.48 -6.76 13.90
CA ALA A 200 6.07 -5.46 13.62
C ALA A 200 5.86 -5.08 12.15
N THR A 201 5.91 -3.79 11.84
CA THR A 201 5.78 -3.26 10.48
C THR A 201 7.14 -3.11 9.79
N VAL A 202 7.13 -2.99 8.46
CA VAL A 202 8.35 -2.68 7.71
C VAL A 202 8.85 -1.29 8.09
N TYR A 203 10.17 -1.11 8.03
CA TYR A 203 10.81 0.14 8.41
C TYR A 203 10.80 1.15 7.24
N PHE A 204 10.33 2.36 7.51
CA PHE A 204 10.55 3.53 6.66
C PHE A 204 11.35 4.59 7.41
N ALA A 205 12.08 5.43 6.67
CA ALA A 205 12.73 6.58 7.25
C ALA A 205 11.67 7.53 7.85
N PRO A 206 11.73 7.87 9.15
CA PRO A 206 10.74 8.74 9.74
C PRO A 206 10.90 10.18 9.22
N LEU A 207 9.80 10.94 9.23
CA LEU A 207 9.76 12.27 8.60
C LEU A 207 10.70 13.28 9.29
N ASP A 208 11.01 13.06 10.57
CA ASP A 208 11.95 13.85 11.37
C ASP A 208 13.39 13.80 10.86
N TYR A 209 13.74 12.81 10.03
CA TYR A 209 15.04 12.71 9.38
C TYR A 209 15.21 13.71 8.22
N PHE A 210 14.13 14.37 7.80
CA PHE A 210 14.12 15.27 6.65
C PHE A 210 13.92 16.72 7.07
N ASP A 211 14.64 17.61 6.40
CA ASP A 211 14.53 19.05 6.58
C ASP A 211 13.40 19.59 5.70
N LYS A 212 12.27 19.97 6.32
CA LYS A 212 11.08 20.48 5.62
C LYS A 212 11.37 21.81 4.90
N GLU A 213 12.26 22.64 5.44
CA GLU A 213 12.61 23.94 4.87
C GLU A 213 13.58 23.78 3.68
N LYS A 214 14.39 22.72 3.68
CA LYS A 214 15.32 22.39 2.60
C LYS A 214 14.76 21.32 1.65
N GLY A 215 13.47 21.44 1.32
CA GLY A 215 12.85 20.62 0.27
C GLY A 215 12.76 19.13 0.61
N PHE A 216 12.61 18.78 1.90
CA PHE A 216 12.53 17.39 2.38
C PHE A 216 13.79 16.58 2.08
N LEU A 217 14.97 17.20 2.13
CA LEU A 217 16.25 16.50 2.04
C LEU A 217 16.66 15.91 3.40
N LEU A 218 17.38 14.78 3.38
CA LEU A 218 17.89 14.16 4.59
C LEU A 218 18.82 15.11 5.34
N LYS A 219 18.58 15.30 6.64
CA LYS A 219 19.36 16.20 7.50
C LYS A 219 20.84 15.75 7.58
N PRO A 220 21.80 16.69 7.68
CA PRO A 220 23.23 16.35 7.75
C PRO A 220 23.59 15.37 8.86
N GLU A 221 23.03 15.55 10.07
CA GLU A 221 23.28 14.69 11.22
C GLU A 221 22.76 13.25 11.02
N VAL A 222 21.71 13.08 10.20
CA VAL A 222 21.22 11.75 9.81
C VAL A 222 22.19 11.13 8.81
N LYS A 223 22.65 11.89 7.80
CA LYS A 223 23.65 11.38 6.85
C LYS A 223 24.91 10.90 7.55
N GLU A 224 25.39 11.66 8.54
CA GLU A 224 26.56 11.30 9.35
C GLU A 224 26.31 10.04 10.19
N LYS A 225 25.15 9.96 10.88
CA LYS A 225 24.75 8.77 11.65
C LYS A 225 24.76 7.48 10.83
N TYR A 226 24.42 7.56 9.55
CA TYR A 226 24.39 6.41 8.65
C TYR A 226 25.63 6.30 7.75
N ALA A 227 26.64 7.17 7.88
CA ALA A 227 27.83 7.19 7.04
C ALA A 227 28.66 5.90 7.17
N SER A 228 28.76 5.33 8.38
CA SER A 228 29.51 4.10 8.66
C SER A 228 28.71 2.81 8.41
N LYS A 229 27.40 2.89 8.11
CA LYS A 229 26.57 1.71 7.81
C LYS A 229 26.91 1.17 6.43
N GLU A 230 26.98 -0.17 6.32
CA GLU A 230 27.29 -0.85 5.06
C GLU A 230 26.18 -0.64 4.02
N CYS A 231 24.93 -0.86 4.43
CA CYS A 231 23.76 -0.63 3.58
C CYS A 231 23.19 0.79 3.75
N GLY A 232 22.40 1.18 2.76
CA GLY A 232 21.56 2.38 2.79
C GLY A 232 20.46 2.33 3.85
N LEU A 233 19.74 3.44 4.01
CA LEU A 233 18.73 3.59 5.06
C LEU A 233 17.46 2.78 4.77
N THR A 234 17.02 2.82 3.51
CA THR A 234 15.88 2.08 2.95
C THR A 234 16.16 1.83 1.46
N VAL A 235 15.26 1.12 0.77
CA VAL A 235 15.34 0.93 -0.68
C VAL A 235 15.42 2.26 -1.44
N GLY A 236 14.50 3.20 -1.18
CA GLY A 236 14.47 4.48 -1.88
C GLY A 236 15.44 5.53 -1.35
N ILE A 237 16.00 5.34 -0.15
CA ILE A 237 16.97 6.26 0.48
C ILE A 237 18.26 5.49 0.75
N HIS A 238 18.83 4.94 -0.31
CA HIS A 238 20.01 4.09 -0.21
C HIS A 238 21.33 4.88 -0.14
N MET A 239 21.32 6.18 -0.44
CA MET A 239 22.49 7.09 -0.35
C MET A 239 23.72 6.59 -1.12
N GLY A 240 23.52 5.93 -2.27
CA GLY A 240 24.60 5.35 -3.08
C GLY A 240 25.22 4.06 -2.52
N LYS A 241 24.65 3.51 -1.44
CA LYS A 241 25.10 2.25 -0.80
C LYS A 241 24.25 1.05 -1.28
N PRO A 242 24.71 -0.19 -1.01
CA PRO A 242 23.88 -1.38 -1.17
C PRO A 242 22.52 -1.27 -0.47
N LEU A 243 21.50 -1.90 -1.04
CA LEU A 243 20.16 -1.90 -0.45
C LEU A 243 20.13 -2.71 0.84
N PRO A 244 19.41 -2.27 1.88
CA PRO A 244 19.20 -3.09 3.07
C PRO A 244 18.37 -4.33 2.71
N ALA A 245 18.89 -5.51 3.06
CA ALA A 245 18.27 -6.80 2.75
C ALA A 245 16.85 -6.90 3.32
N ASN A 246 15.90 -7.39 2.51
CA ASN A 246 14.51 -7.63 2.88
C ASN A 246 13.76 -6.39 3.43
N SER A 247 14.22 -5.18 3.13
CA SER A 247 13.69 -3.94 3.73
C SER A 247 12.20 -3.69 3.47
N GLN A 248 11.60 -4.31 2.47
CA GLN A 248 10.18 -4.21 2.12
C GLN A 248 9.43 -5.55 2.24
N THR A 249 10.15 -6.63 2.58
CA THR A 249 9.58 -7.98 2.73
C THR A 249 9.61 -8.50 4.16
N LYS A 250 10.37 -7.88 5.06
CA LYS A 250 10.45 -8.24 6.48
C LYS A 250 10.41 -7.00 7.37
N ALA A 251 9.83 -7.14 8.55
CA ALA A 251 9.98 -6.15 9.61
C ALA A 251 11.43 -6.06 10.06
N ARG A 252 11.87 -4.87 10.44
CA ARG A 252 13.21 -4.67 11.01
C ARG A 252 13.18 -5.13 12.47
N VAL A 253 13.93 -6.18 12.79
CA VAL A 253 14.20 -6.64 14.16
C VAL A 253 15.18 -5.70 14.84
#